data_AF-A0A920DQW0-F1
#
_entry.id   AF-A0A920DQW0-F1
#
_cell.length_a   1.000
_cell.length_b   1.000
_cell.length_c   1.000
_cell.angle_alpha   90.00
_cell.angle_beta   90.00
_cell.angle_gamma   90.00
#
_symmetry.space_group_name_H-M   'P 1'
#
loop_
_entity.id
_entity.type
_entity.pdbx_description
1 polymer ?
#
loop_
_entity_poly.entity_id
_entity_poly.type
_entity_poly.pdbx_seq_one_letter_code
_entity_poly.pdbx_strand_id
1 'polypeptide(L)' 'MGAKKGLVCGNLLGLIDSDYQGPLSISLWNRSNANVIIEPGDRVAQLVIIDVKQVELEEVLEFDETERGQRGFGSTGVS' A
#
# COMPACT_ATOMS: atom_id res chain seq x y z
N MET A 1 11.75 -8.90 7.36
CA MET A 1 11.97 -9.14 5.92
C MET A 1 12.19 -7.83 5.17
N GLY A 2 11.21 -6.92 5.13
CA GLY A 2 11.36 -5.61 4.46
C GLY A 2 12.52 -4.75 4.96
N ALA A 3 12.65 -4.52 6.27
CA ALA A 3 13.75 -3.72 6.83
C ALA A 3 15.09 -4.48 6.85
N LYS A 4 15.07 -5.75 7.26
CA LYS A 4 16.29 -6.56 7.47
C LYS A 4 16.93 -7.12 6.19
N LYS A 5 16.13 -7.55 5.20
CA LYS A 5 16.59 -8.20 3.96
C LYS A 5 16.30 -7.38 2.69
N GLY A 6 15.56 -6.27 2.80
CA GLY A 6 15.14 -5.49 1.63
C GLY A 6 14.17 -6.22 0.70
N LEU A 7 13.57 -7.34 1.10
CA LEU A 7 12.52 -8.01 0.34
C LEU A 7 11.15 -7.41 0.70
N VAL A 8 10.48 -6.82 -0.28
CA VAL A 8 9.19 -6.11 -0.14
C VAL A 8 8.21 -6.53 -1.23
N CYS A 9 6.94 -6.15 -1.10
CA CYS A 9 5.99 -6.23 -2.21
C CYS A 9 6.36 -5.18 -3.27
N GLY A 10 6.53 -5.58 -4.53
CA GLY A 10 6.92 -4.70 -5.64
C GLY A 10 5.85 -3.68 -5.99
N ASN A 11 4.57 -4.02 -5.83
CA ASN A 11 3.44 -3.11 -5.91
C ASN A 11 3.20 -2.31 -4.62
N LEU A 12 4.11 -2.42 -3.63
CA LEU A 12 4.04 -1.87 -2.27
C LEU A 12 2.88 -2.42 -1.43
N LEU A 13 1.65 -2.23 -1.90
CA LEU A 13 0.42 -2.75 -1.29
C LEU A 13 -0.41 -3.48 -2.36
N GLY A 14 -0.81 -4.71 -2.06
CA GLY A 14 -1.79 -5.43 -2.86
C GLY A 14 -3.19 -5.08 -2.37
N LEU A 15 -4.03 -4.55 -3.27
CA LEU A 15 -5.46 -4.45 -3.07
C LEU A 15 -6.12 -5.64 -3.77
N ILE A 16 -6.97 -6.37 -3.04
CA ILE A 16 -7.70 -7.52 -3.54
C ILE A 16 -9.18 -7.18 -3.44
N ASP A 17 -9.87 -7.18 -4.58
CA ASP A 17 -11.31 -6.89 -4.64
C ASP A 17 -12.14 -8.02 -4.02
N SER A 18 -13.30 -7.68 -3.47
CA SER A 18 -14.17 -8.63 -2.75
C SER A 18 -14.73 -9.75 -3.62
N ASP A 19 -14.80 -9.54 -4.93
CA ASP A 19 -15.30 -10.49 -5.93
C ASP A 19 -14.18 -11.21 -6.70
N TYR A 20 -12.91 -10.98 -6.34
CA TYR A 20 -11.78 -11.67 -6.94
C TYR A 20 -11.71 -13.14 -6.46
N GLN A 21 -11.74 -14.08 -7.41
CA GLN A 21 -11.71 -15.53 -7.15
C GLN A 21 -10.47 -16.23 -7.72
N GLY A 22 -9.55 -15.47 -8.31
CA GLY A 22 -8.31 -16.02 -8.87
C GLY A 22 -7.30 -16.41 -7.79
N PRO A 23 -6.20 -17.09 -8.19
CA PRO A 23 -5.10 -17.37 -7.29
C PRO A 23 -4.39 -16.08 -6.86
N LEU A 24 -4.16 -15.92 -5.56
CA LEU A 24 -3.36 -14.81 -5.05
C LEU A 24 -1.88 -14.98 -5.41
N SER A 25 -1.31 -13.94 -6.03
CA SER A 25 0.12 -13.87 -6.36
C SER A 25 0.77 -12.72 -5.60
N ILE A 26 2.03 -12.91 -5.20
CA ILE A 26 2.80 -11.90 -4.48
C ILE A 26 3.92 -11.41 -5.39
N SER A 27 3.82 -10.16 -5.85
CA SER A 27 4.91 -9.50 -6.57
C SER A 27 6.00 -9.16 -5.57
N LEU A 28 7.10 -9.91 -5.53
CA LEU A 28 8.22 -9.63 -4.64
C LEU A 28 9.31 -8.83 -5.34
N TRP A 29 9.81 -7.80 -4.65
CA TRP A 29 10.94 -6.99 -5.09
C TRP A 29 12.03 -7.00 -4.03
N ASN A 30 13.25 -7.36 -4.45
CA ASN A 30 14.45 -7.18 -3.66
C ASN A 30 15.02 -5.78 -3.93
N ARG A 31 14.81 -4.84 -3.00
CA ARG A 31 15.34 -3.47 -3.05
C ARG A 31 16.71 -3.31 -2.36
N SER A 32 17.38 -4.43 -2.07
CA SER A 32 18.72 -4.45 -1.49
C SER A 32 19.79 -4.74 -2.54
N ASN A 33 21.06 -4.58 -2.17
CA ASN A 33 22.21 -4.93 -3.00
C ASN A 33 22.70 -6.38 -2.78
N ALA A 34 21.99 -7.17 -1.95
CA ALA A 34 22.35 -8.55 -1.63
C ALA A 34 21.31 -9.52 -2.21
N ASN A 35 21.74 -10.69 -2.65
CA ASN A 35 20.83 -11.73 -3.12
C ASN A 35 19.93 -12.22 -1.98
N VAL A 36 18.65 -12.46 -2.29
CA VAL A 36 17.68 -13.07 -1.38
C VAL A 36 17.17 -14.35 -2.02
N ILE A 37 17.37 -15.47 -1.33
CA ILE A 37 16.83 -16.77 -1.70
C ILE A 37 15.50 -16.95 -0.96
N ILE A 38 14.49 -17.44 -1.67
CA ILE A 38 13.16 -17.76 -1.15
C ILE A 38 12.95 -19.25 -1.38
N GLU A 39 12.69 -19.98 -0.30
CA GLU A 39 12.46 -21.41 -0.35
C GLU A 39 10.95 -21.73 -0.31
N PRO A 40 10.51 -22.87 -0.86
CA PRO A 40 9.13 -23.32 -0.69
C PRO A 40 8.72 -23.37 0.79
N GLY A 41 7.61 -22.71 1.12
CA GLY A 41 7.10 -22.61 2.49
C GLY A 41 7.54 -21.37 3.27
N ASP A 42 8.42 -20.53 2.71
CA ASP A 42 8.80 -19.27 3.34
C ASP A 42 7.60 -18.32 3.47
N ARG A 43 7.48 -17.67 4.63
CA ARG A 43 6.50 -16.60 4.86
C ARG A 43 7.05 -15.30 4.28
N VAL A 44 6.54 -14.90 3.10
CA VAL A 44 7.06 -13.76 2.31
C VAL A 44 6.19 -12.50 2.30
N ALA A 45 4.94 -12.59 2.77
CA ALA A 45 4.03 -11.45 2.92
C ALA A 45 3.01 -11.72 4.04
N GLN A 46 2.14 -10.75 4.29
CA GLN A 46 1.01 -10.85 5.21
C GLN A 46 -0.24 -10.26 4.56
N LEU A 47 -1.41 -10.79 4.91
CA LEU A 47 -2.72 -10.32 4.47
C LEU A 47 -3.48 -9.75 5.66
N VAL A 48 -4.15 -8.61 5.47
CA VAL A 48 -5.03 -7.99 6.46
C VAL A 48 -6.35 -7.67 5.79
N ILE A 49 -7.46 -8.01 6.44
CA ILE A 49 -8.83 -7.71 5.98
C ILE A 49 -9.30 -6.47 6.74
N ILE A 50 -9.79 -5.47 6.01
CA ILE A 50 -10.28 -4.20 6.56
C ILE A 50 -11.63 -3.85 5.92
N ASP A 51 -12.46 -3.09 6.64
CA ASP A 51 -13.69 -2.54 6.08
C ASP A 51 -13.36 -1.44 5.06
N VAL A 52 -14.06 -1.45 3.94
CA VAL A 52 -13.97 -0.42 2.89
C VAL A 52 -15.32 0.23 2.67
N LYS A 53 -15.33 1.55 2.41
CA LYS A 53 -16.54 2.31 2.06
C LYS A 53 -16.61 2.47 0.56
N GLN A 54 -17.72 2.04 -0.04
CA GLN A 54 -18.07 2.42 -1.43
C GLN A 54 -18.67 3.83 -1.36
N VAL A 55 -18.08 4.77 -2.11
CA VAL A 55 -18.48 6.19 -2.10
C VAL A 55 -19.15 6.56 -3.41
N GLU A 56 -20.14 7.44 -3.33
CA GLU A 56 -20.69 8.14 -4.49
C GLU A 56 -19.99 9.49 -4.60
N LEU A 57 -19.54 9.85 -5.80
CA LEU A 57 -18.88 11.12 -6.04
C LEU A 57 -19.93 12.19 -6.38
N GLU A 58 -19.81 13.36 -5.75
CA GLU A 58 -20.61 14.55 -6.03
C GLU A 58 -19.73 15.61 -6.70
N GLU A 59 -20.12 16.07 -7.89
CA GLU A 59 -19.43 17.16 -8.58
C GLU A 59 -19.90 18.51 -8.04
N VAL A 60 -18.94 19.35 -7.61
CA VAL A 60 -19.20 20.67 -7.03
C VAL A 60 -18.35 21.74 -7.71
N LEU A 61 -18.82 22.99 -7.70
CA LEU A 61 -18.06 24.12 -8.24
C LEU A 61 -16.84 24.46 -7.36
N GLU A 62 -17.01 24.41 -6.04
CA GLU A 62 -15.98 24.75 -5.05
C GLU A 62 -16.15 23.88 -3.78
N PHE A 63 -15.05 23.65 -3.04
CA PHE A 63 -15.05 22.98 -1.74
C PHE A 63 -15.16 23.98 -0.60
N ASP A 64 -15.73 23.57 0.54
CA ASP A 64 -15.68 24.35 1.78
C ASP A 64 -14.24 24.54 2.28
N GLU A 65 -13.93 25.72 2.81
CA GLU A 65 -12.63 26.00 3.40
C GLU A 65 -12.40 25.23 4.71
N THR A 66 -11.19 24.70 4.88
CA THR A 66 -10.76 24.06 6.12
C THR A 66 -9.45 24.68 6.60
N GLU A 67 -9.15 24.56 7.90
CA GLU A 67 -7.88 25.02 8.46
C GLU A 67 -6.68 24.44 7.69
N ARG A 68 -6.74 23.17 7.26
CA ARG A 68 -5.67 22.54 6.49
C ARG A 68 -5.56 23.11 5.07
N GLY A 69 -6.68 23.37 4.41
CA GLY A 69 -6.73 23.84 3.01
C GLY A 69 -6.00 22.90 2.05
N GLN A 70 -5.30 23.45 1.07
CA GLN A 70 -4.57 22.70 0.04
C GLN A 70 -3.18 22.20 0.49
N ARG A 71 -2.85 22.32 1.79
CA ARG A 71 -1.51 22.04 2.31
C ARG A 71 -1.23 20.52 2.39
N GLY A 72 -0.09 20.09 1.85
CA GLY A 72 0.36 18.68 1.83
C GLY A 72 1.89 18.57 1.86
N PHE A 73 2.43 17.36 1.70
CA PHE A 73 3.87 17.10 1.52
C PHE A 73 4.80 17.72 2.61
N GLY A 74 4.47 17.53 3.88
CA GLY A 74 5.28 18.06 4.98
C GLY A 74 5.03 19.54 5.29
N SER A 75 3.87 20.08 4.91
CA SER A 75 3.47 21.48 5.15
C SER A 75 3.45 21.92 6.61
N THR A 76 3.51 20.99 7.57
CA THR A 76 3.58 21.27 9.01
C THR A 76 5.02 21.42 9.52
N GLY A 77 6.03 21.23 8.65
CA GLY A 77 7.44 21.27 9.02
C GLY A 77 7.91 20.04 9.81
N VAL A 78 9.18 20.10 10.20
CA VAL A 78 9.93 19.07 10.94
C VAL A 78 10.73 19.78 12.04
N SER A 79 10.07 20.17 13.12
CA SER A 79 10.72 20.66 14.34
C SER A 79 11.17 19.52 15.23
#